data_AF-A0A931LUS6-F1
#
_entry.id   AF-A0A931LUS6-F1
#
_cell.length_a   1.000
_cell.length_b   1.000
_cell.length_c   1.000
_cell.angle_alpha   90.00
_cell.angle_beta   90.00
_cell.angle_gamma   90.00
#
_symmetry.space_group_name_H-M   'P 1'
#
loop_
_entity.id
_entity.type
_entity.pdbx_description
1 polymer ?
#
loop_
_entity_poly.entity_id
_entity_poly.type
_entity_poly.pdbx_seq_one_letter_code
_entity_poly.pdbx_strand_id
1 'polypeptide(L)'
;MDDWARELRLIVWDGLLRGNPPNANDSEQLQKLWAARETLGESSRQALRLCLACLALAQDASPALREELRIFIAYYLSRDGSAPIKSLPEPQSSQELTLERLRGREMSWEQIFQIFGRTANPDRVRKLLHEQLDRVGA
;
A
#
# COMPACT_ATOMS: atom_id res chain seq x y z
N MET A 1 13.16 -0.78 -16.68
CA MET A 1 11.86 -1.40 -16.35
C MET A 1 11.57 -1.27 -14.86
N ASP A 2 12.49 -1.64 -13.97
CA ASP A 2 12.29 -1.51 -12.52
C ASP A 2 12.01 -0.08 -12.02
N ASP A 3 12.68 0.94 -12.56
CA ASP A 3 12.43 2.33 -12.14
C ASP A 3 11.00 2.78 -12.47
N TRP A 4 10.53 2.49 -13.68
CA TRP A 4 9.15 2.77 -14.09
C TRP A 4 8.14 1.96 -13.25
N ALA A 5 8.43 0.68 -13.02
CA ALA A 5 7.64 -0.19 -12.14
C ALA A 5 7.56 0.36 -10.70
N ARG A 6 8.65 0.96 -10.21
CA ARG A 6 8.68 1.61 -8.90
C ARG A 6 7.81 2.87 -8.91
N GLU A 7 7.99 3.76 -9.88
CA GLU A 7 7.24 5.02 -9.98
C GLU A 7 5.73 4.78 -10.04
N LEU A 8 5.28 3.85 -10.88
CA LEU A 8 3.87 3.51 -11.00
C LEU A 8 3.30 2.96 -9.68
N ARG A 9 4.05 2.11 -8.98
CA ARG A 9 3.64 1.60 -7.66
C ARG A 9 3.58 2.69 -6.61
N LEU A 10 4.47 3.68 -6.65
CA LEU A 10 4.44 4.81 -5.71
C LEU A 10 3.17 5.65 -5.90
N ILE A 11 2.77 5.92 -7.15
CA ILE A 11 1.49 6.61 -7.44
C ILE A 11 0.33 5.84 -6.83
N VAL A 12 0.30 4.52 -7.04
CA VAL A 12 -0.78 3.67 -6.53
C VAL A 12 -0.78 3.59 -5.01
N TRP A 13 0.38 3.46 -4.37
CA TRP A 13 0.49 3.46 -2.93
C TRP A 13 0.03 4.77 -2.29
N ASP A 14 0.36 5.92 -2.90
CA ASP A 14 -0.10 7.23 -2.41
C ASP A 14 -1.63 7.33 -2.49
N GLY A 15 -2.24 6.91 -3.61
CA GLY A 15 -3.69 6.85 -3.74
C GLY A 15 -4.36 5.97 -2.68
N LEU A 16 -3.85 4.74 -2.53
CA LEU A 16 -4.36 3.80 -1.54
C LEU A 16 -4.25 4.33 -0.11
N LEU A 17 -3.14 4.96 0.26
CA LEU A 17 -2.95 5.59 1.58
C LEU A 17 -3.94 6.74 1.83
N ARG A 18 -4.30 7.50 0.80
CA ARG A 18 -5.30 8.56 0.88
C ARG A 18 -6.73 8.04 0.88
N GLY A 19 -6.94 6.73 0.72
CA GLY A 19 -8.26 6.11 0.62
C GLY A 19 -8.95 6.34 -0.74
N ASN A 20 -8.21 6.89 -1.71
CA ASN A 20 -8.68 7.16 -3.05
C ASN A 20 -8.01 6.15 -3.98
N PRO A 21 -8.70 5.05 -4.38
CA PRO A 21 -8.10 4.10 -5.29
C PRO A 21 -7.62 4.81 -6.57
N PRO A 22 -6.49 4.38 -7.15
CA PRO A 22 -5.94 4.95 -8.38
C PRO A 22 -6.98 4.95 -9.50
N ASN A 23 -6.79 5.84 -10.48
CA ASN A 23 -7.68 5.90 -11.64
C ASN A 23 -7.57 4.61 -12.50
N ALA A 24 -8.48 4.47 -13.45
CA ALA A 24 -8.54 3.30 -14.33
C ALA A 24 -7.24 3.11 -15.16
N ASN A 25 -6.60 4.21 -15.57
CA ASN A 25 -5.36 4.16 -16.33
C ASN A 25 -4.19 3.61 -15.50
N ASP A 26 -4.02 4.06 -14.25
CA ASP A 26 -2.94 3.57 -13.37
C ASP A 26 -3.13 2.07 -13.08
N SER A 27 -4.39 1.66 -12.92
CA SER A 27 -4.77 0.25 -12.73
C SER A 27 -4.42 -0.60 -13.96
N GLU A 28 -4.75 -0.11 -15.16
CA GLU A 28 -4.41 -0.79 -16.42
C GLU A 28 -2.89 -0.90 -16.63
N GLN A 29 -2.14 0.15 -16.30
CA GLN A 29 -0.69 0.15 -16.42
C GLN A 29 -0.04 -0.88 -15.46
N LEU A 30 -0.53 -1.01 -14.22
CA LEU A 30 -0.03 -2.03 -13.29
C LEU A 30 -0.30 -3.45 -13.79
N GLN A 31 -1.48 -3.68 -14.39
CA GLN A 31 -1.83 -4.97 -14.97
C GLN A 31 -0.94 -5.31 -16.17
N LYS A 32 -0.69 -4.35 -17.07
CA LYS A 32 0.25 -4.52 -18.19
C LYS A 32 1.66 -4.83 -17.69
N LEU A 33 2.10 -4.14 -16.64
CA LEU A 33 3.40 -4.37 -16.03
C LEU A 33 3.50 -5.77 -15.41
N TRP A 34 2.44 -6.28 -14.78
CA TRP A 34 2.39 -7.65 -14.26
C TRP A 34 2.36 -8.72 -15.35
N ALA A 35 1.71 -8.45 -16.49
CA ALA A 35 1.79 -9.32 -17.66
C ALA A 35 3.23 -9.43 -18.18
N ALA A 36 4.01 -8.35 -18.07
CA ALA A 36 5.43 -8.28 -18.43
C ALA A 36 6.40 -8.57 -17.25
N ARG A 37 5.91 -9.16 -16.15
CA ARG A 37 6.67 -9.31 -14.90
C ARG A 37 8.01 -10.01 -15.03
N GLU A 38 8.19 -10.91 -16.00
CA GLU A 38 9.48 -11.61 -16.24
C GLU A 38 10.64 -10.66 -16.57
N THR A 39 10.33 -9.42 -16.95
CA THR A 39 11.32 -8.36 -17.19
C THR A 39 11.74 -7.61 -15.91
N LEU A 40 11.16 -7.94 -14.76
CA LEU A 40 11.42 -7.30 -13.47
C LEU A 40 12.26 -8.20 -12.56
N GLY A 41 13.08 -7.57 -11.71
CA GLY A 41 13.76 -8.31 -10.64
C GLY A 41 12.76 -8.90 -9.64
N GLU A 42 13.15 -9.97 -8.94
CA GLU A 42 12.27 -10.70 -8.02
C GLU A 42 11.63 -9.82 -6.95
N SER A 43 12.41 -8.93 -6.32
CA SER A 43 11.90 -7.98 -5.33
C SER A 43 10.84 -7.04 -5.92
N SER A 44 11.08 -6.52 -7.14
CA SER A 44 10.10 -5.70 -7.85
C SER A 44 8.84 -6.48 -8.21
N ARG A 45 8.96 -7.75 -8.61
CA ARG A 45 7.80 -8.63 -8.86
C ARG A 45 6.96 -8.82 -7.61
N GLN A 46 7.57 -9.17 -6.49
CA GLN A 46 6.85 -9.40 -5.23
C GLN A 46 6.13 -8.14 -4.77
N ALA A 47 6.80 -7.00 -4.81
CA ALA A 47 6.21 -5.76 -4.38
C ALA A 47 5.20 -5.19 -5.40
N LEU A 48 5.27 -5.56 -6.68
CA LEU A 48 4.20 -5.34 -7.67
C LEU A 48 2.98 -6.23 -7.39
N ARG A 49 3.18 -7.51 -7.10
CA ARG A 49 2.11 -8.46 -6.74
C ARG A 49 1.32 -7.96 -5.53
N LEU A 50 2.01 -7.50 -4.50
CA LEU A 50 1.38 -6.92 -3.31
C LEU A 50 0.59 -5.65 -3.64
N CYS A 51 1.15 -4.76 -4.45
CA CYS A 51 0.49 -3.53 -4.87
C CYS A 51 -0.82 -3.82 -5.62
N LEU A 52 -0.80 -4.80 -6.54
CA LEU A 52 -1.98 -5.26 -7.27
C LEU A 52 -3.04 -5.89 -6.36
N ALA A 53 -2.64 -6.71 -5.39
CA ALA A 53 -3.57 -7.33 -4.45
C ALA A 53 -4.28 -6.28 -3.58
N CYS A 54 -3.55 -5.27 -3.09
CA CYS A 54 -4.13 -4.15 -2.35
C CYS A 54 -5.06 -3.31 -3.23
N LEU A 55 -4.69 -3.07 -4.49
CA LEU A 55 -5.52 -2.34 -5.45
C LEU A 55 -6.86 -3.05 -5.70
N ALA A 56 -6.81 -4.35 -5.98
CA ALA A 56 -8.01 -5.17 -6.20
C ALA A 56 -8.93 -5.14 -4.97
N LEU A 57 -8.36 -5.28 -3.76
CA LEU A 57 -9.12 -5.20 -2.53
C LEU A 57 -9.79 -3.83 -2.34
N ALA A 58 -9.10 -2.74 -2.67
CA ALA A 58 -9.61 -1.38 -2.51
C ALA A 58 -10.79 -1.04 -3.44
N GLN A 59 -10.77 -1.56 -4.67
CA GLN A 59 -11.80 -1.30 -5.69
C GLN A 59 -13.17 -1.80 -5.23
N ASP A 60 -13.23 -3.00 -4.66
CA ASP A 60 -14.48 -3.66 -4.23
C ASP A 60 -14.82 -3.43 -2.74
N ALA A 61 -13.97 -2.72 -2.00
CA ALA A 61 -14.12 -2.54 -0.56
C ALA A 61 -15.23 -1.53 -0.21
N SER A 62 -15.98 -1.85 0.85
CA SER A 62 -16.82 -0.90 1.56
C SER A 62 -15.96 0.21 2.21
N PRO A 63 -16.53 1.37 2.58
CA PRO A 63 -15.77 2.45 3.21
C PRO A 63 -15.00 2.00 4.47
N ALA A 64 -15.61 1.14 5.30
CA ALA A 64 -14.96 0.59 6.49
C ALA A 64 -13.73 -0.27 6.13
N LEU A 65 -13.86 -1.16 5.14
CA LEU A 65 -12.75 -2.01 4.71
C LEU A 65 -11.64 -1.21 4.04
N ARG A 66 -11.97 -0.12 3.33
CA ARG A 66 -10.95 0.82 2.80
C ARG A 66 -10.14 1.44 3.92
N GLU A 67 -10.78 1.84 5.02
CA GLU A 67 -10.06 2.41 6.17
C GLU A 67 -9.16 1.37 6.84
N GLU A 68 -9.66 0.14 7.04
CA GLU A 68 -8.83 -0.97 7.54
C GLU A 68 -7.63 -1.24 6.63
N LEU A 69 -7.82 -1.18 5.31
CA LEU A 69 -6.75 -1.36 4.32
C LEU A 69 -5.73 -0.22 4.38
N ARG A 70 -6.16 1.04 4.53
CA ARG A 70 -5.26 2.19 4.72
C ARG A 70 -4.37 2.01 5.93
N ILE A 71 -4.95 1.57 7.05
CA ILE A 71 -4.24 1.27 8.30
C ILE A 71 -3.19 0.18 8.10
N PHE A 72 -3.57 -0.91 7.42
CA PHE A 72 -2.64 -2.00 7.10
C PHE A 72 -1.48 -1.53 6.20
N ILE A 73 -1.79 -0.76 5.15
CA ILE A 73 -0.79 -0.23 4.22
C ILE A 73 0.15 0.74 4.93
N ALA A 74 -0.37 1.63 5.77
CA ALA A 74 0.43 2.58 6.54
C ALA A 74 1.44 1.84 7.45
N TYR A 75 0.96 0.82 8.17
CA TYR A 75 1.83 -0.04 8.98
C TYR A 75 2.89 -0.75 8.13
N TYR A 76 2.50 -1.37 7.02
CA TYR A 76 3.41 -2.09 6.14
C TYR A 76 4.49 -1.17 5.55
N LEU A 77 4.10 -0.03 4.98
CA LEU A 77 5.02 0.92 4.36
C LEU A 77 5.88 1.67 5.37
N SER A 78 5.45 1.79 6.63
CA SER A 78 6.31 2.35 7.68
C SER A 78 7.54 1.51 7.98
N ARG A 79 7.46 0.21 7.66
CA ARG A 79 8.52 -0.78 7.82
C ARG A 79 9.26 -1.05 6.52
N ASP A 80 9.00 -0.26 5.48
CA ASP A 80 9.83 -0.24 4.30
C ASP A 80 11.26 0.14 4.73
N GLY A 81 12.25 -0.67 4.36
CA GLY A 81 13.66 -0.55 4.80
C GLY A 81 14.38 0.71 4.31
N SER A 82 13.64 1.67 3.75
CA SER A 82 14.11 2.98 3.33
C SER A 82 14.41 3.88 4.53
N ALA A 83 15.51 4.64 4.50
CA ALA A 83 15.88 5.54 5.59
C ALA A 83 14.88 6.70 5.76
N PRO A 84 14.54 7.11 7.00
CA PRO A 84 13.61 8.21 7.23
C PRO A 84 14.14 9.55 6.73
N ILE A 85 13.22 10.45 6.35
CA ILE A 85 13.54 11.85 6.05
C ILE A 85 13.59 12.62 7.38
N LYS A 86 14.80 12.95 7.84
CA LYS A 86 15.05 13.54 9.17
C LYS A 86 14.30 14.84 9.46
N SER A 87 13.89 15.60 8.44
CA SER A 87 13.23 16.90 8.58
C SER A 87 11.71 16.83 8.66
N LEU A 88 11.09 15.68 8.39
CA LEU A 88 9.63 15.58 8.43
C LEU A 88 9.17 15.24 9.86
N PRO A 89 8.16 15.94 10.41
CA PRO A 89 7.56 15.57 11.68
C PRO A 89 6.79 14.25 11.57
N GLU A 90 6.57 13.59 12.70
CA GLU A 90 5.70 12.41 12.75
C GLU A 90 4.26 12.79 12.43
N PRO A 91 3.56 12.02 11.57
CA PRO A 91 2.16 12.27 11.26
C PRO A 91 1.31 12.12 12.54
N GLN A 92 0.48 13.12 12.82
CA GLN A 92 -0.41 13.12 13.99
C GLN A 92 -1.83 12.69 13.65
N SER A 93 -2.19 12.69 12.37
CA SER A 93 -3.53 12.38 11.89
C SER A 93 -3.48 11.64 10.55
N SER A 94 -4.55 10.92 10.22
CA SER A 94 -4.63 10.15 8.98
C SER A 94 -4.58 11.04 7.72
N GLN A 95 -4.91 12.33 7.82
CA GLN A 95 -4.80 13.28 6.70
C GLN A 95 -3.36 13.69 6.40
N GLU A 96 -2.47 13.58 7.38
CA GLU A 96 -1.04 13.92 7.23
C GLU A 96 -0.21 12.77 6.66
N LEU A 97 -0.79 11.58 6.48
CA LEU A 97 -0.05 10.43 6.02
C LEU A 97 0.30 10.54 4.53
N THR A 98 1.61 10.51 4.27
CA THR A 98 2.20 10.41 2.94
C THR A 98 3.27 9.32 2.95
N LEU A 99 3.63 8.82 1.77
CA LEU A 99 4.73 7.84 1.63
C LEU A 99 6.03 8.35 2.26
N GLU A 100 6.35 9.62 2.06
CA GLU A 100 7.54 10.27 2.61
C GLU A 100 7.53 10.31 4.13
N ARG A 101 6.36 10.53 4.74
CA ARG A 101 6.20 10.57 6.18
C ARG A 101 6.22 9.19 6.81
N LEU A 102 5.88 8.13 6.08
CA LEU A 102 5.93 6.76 6.61
C LEU A 102 7.34 6.15 6.56
N ARG A 103 8.11 6.52 5.53
CA ARG A 103 9.41 5.92 5.21
C ARG A 103 10.32 5.77 6.44
N GLY A 104 10.71 4.54 6.76
CA GLY A 104 11.72 4.23 7.77
C GLY A 104 11.36 4.57 9.22
N ARG A 105 10.07 4.73 9.53
CA ARG A 105 9.61 5.08 10.89
C ARG A 105 9.22 3.90 11.78
N GLU A 106 9.16 2.69 11.23
CA GLU A 106 8.81 1.45 11.96
C GLU A 106 7.67 1.62 12.97
N MET A 107 6.51 2.08 12.50
CA MET A 107 5.42 2.43 13.40
C MET A 107 4.83 1.20 14.09
N SER A 108 4.54 1.33 15.38
CA SER A 108 3.79 0.32 16.14
C SER A 108 2.31 0.36 15.78
N TRP A 109 1.58 -0.73 16.02
CA TRP A 109 0.12 -0.74 15.87
C TRP A 109 -0.56 0.30 16.75
N GLU A 110 -0.02 0.58 17.94
CA GLU A 110 -0.55 1.60 18.83
C GLU A 110 -0.45 3.00 18.21
N GLN A 111 0.70 3.36 17.64
CA GLN A 111 0.89 4.64 16.96
C GLN A 111 -0.02 4.77 15.73
N ILE A 112 -0.14 3.70 14.94
CA ILE A 112 -1.06 3.66 13.80
C ILE A 112 -2.51 3.88 14.27
N PHE A 113 -2.95 3.21 15.33
CA PHE A 113 -4.31 3.39 15.85
C PHE A 113 -4.55 4.75 16.50
N GLN A 114 -3.53 5.43 17.01
CA GLN A 114 -3.66 6.82 17.46
C GLN A 114 -3.93 7.77 16.28
N ILE A 115 -3.29 7.53 15.13
CA ILE A 115 -3.44 8.35 13.91
C ILE A 115 -4.78 8.15 13.22
N PHE A 116 -5.26 6.91 13.15
CA PHE A 116 -6.48 6.55 12.42
C PHE A 116 -7.73 6.40 13.30
N GLY A 117 -7.57 6.24 14.61
CA GLY A 117 -8.66 5.87 15.53
C GLY A 117 -8.82 4.34 15.69
N ARG A 118 -9.39 3.90 16.83
CA ARG A 118 -9.43 2.49 17.29
C ARG A 118 -10.59 1.64 16.74
N THR A 119 -11.05 1.86 15.51
CA THR A 119 -12.25 1.16 14.97
C THR A 119 -11.95 0.06 13.95
N ALA A 120 -10.67 -0.19 13.62
CA ALA A 120 -10.29 -1.08 12.52
C ALA A 120 -9.84 -2.49 12.97
N ASN A 121 -10.18 -3.50 12.17
CA ASN A 121 -9.72 -4.87 12.35
C ASN A 121 -8.67 -5.25 11.27
N PRO A 122 -7.37 -5.05 11.51
CA PRO A 122 -6.32 -5.33 10.51
C PRO A 122 -6.17 -6.82 10.18
N ASP A 123 -6.62 -7.74 11.05
CA ASP A 123 -6.57 -9.18 10.77
C ASP A 123 -7.53 -9.58 9.64
N ARG A 124 -8.67 -8.88 9.53
CA ARG A 124 -9.60 -9.06 8.41
C ARG A 124 -8.91 -8.73 7.07
N VAL A 125 -8.19 -7.61 7.01
CA VAL A 125 -7.45 -7.20 5.81
C VAL A 125 -6.38 -8.21 5.47
N ARG A 126 -5.63 -8.71 6.47
CA ARG A 126 -4.60 -9.72 6.25
C ARG A 126 -5.16 -10.96 5.56
N LYS A 127 -6.30 -11.48 6.03
CA LYS A 127 -6.96 -12.64 5.41
C LYS A 127 -7.37 -12.36 3.97
N LEU A 128 -8.10 -11.26 3.74
CA LEU A 128 -8.57 -10.89 2.40
C LEU A 128 -7.41 -10.63 1.44
N LEU A 129 -6.32 -10.04 1.92
CA LEU A 129 -5.13 -9.78 1.12
C LEU A 129 -4.43 -11.08 0.70
N HIS A 130 -4.40 -12.10 1.57
CA HIS A 130 -3.88 -13.42 1.20
C HIS A 130 -4.68 -14.02 0.04
N GLU A 131 -6.01 -13.97 0.12
CA GLU A 131 -6.89 -14.43 -0.96
C GLU A 131 -6.67 -13.65 -2.27
N GLN A 132 -6.40 -12.33 -2.19
CA GLN A 132 -6.07 -11.54 -3.38
C GLN A 132 -4.69 -11.88 -3.94
N LEU A 133 -3.68 -12.09 -3.08
CA LEU A 133 -2.34 -12.49 -3.51
C LEU A 133 -2.36 -13.80 -4.27
N ASP A 134 -3.16 -14.77 -3.83
CA ASP A 134 -3.34 -16.06 -4.52
C ASP A 134 -3.97 -15.88 -5.90
N ARG A 135 -4.91 -14.93 -6.06
CA ARG A 135 -5.52 -14.61 -7.36
C ARG A 135 -4.56 -13.90 -8.32
N VAL A 136 -3.70 -13.01 -7.81
CA VAL A 136 -2.73 -12.27 -8.64
C VAL A 136 -1.58 -13.17 -9.10
N GLY A 137 -1.27 -14.23 -8.36
CA GLY A 137 -0.10 -15.08 -8.59
C GLY A 137 -0.36 -16.59 -8.48
N ALA A 138 -1.39 -17.07 -9.19
CA ALA A 138 -1.34 -18.35 -9.89
C ALA A 138 -0.74 -18.16 -11.29
#